data_AF-A0AA37D3A9-F1
#
_entry.id   AF-A0AA37D3A9-F1
#
_cell.length_a   1.000
_cell.length_b   1.000
_cell.length_c   1.000
_cell.angle_alpha   90.00
_cell.angle_beta   90.00
_cell.angle_gamma   90.00
#
_symmetry.space_group_name_H-M   'P 1'
#
loop_
_entity.id
_entity.type
_entity.pdbx_description
1 polymer ?
#
loop_
_entity_poly.entity_id
_entity_poly.type
_entity_poly.pdbx_seq_one_letter_code
_entity_poly.pdbx_strand_id
1 'polypeptide(L)'
;MGLPNPYTLAETLEKLRYVLTETRRTDSLELLDKAVNKSREDDAYAKQLETALLHGSTLECWDLFSVFGDYNAPPRETFPPYPYKDAVNGIDSGMLAVKLEGQAPGAMQESIDFVKLMRGIA
;
A
#
# COMPACT_ATOMS: atom_id res chain seq x y z
N MET A 1 5.64 0.94 -18.16
CA MET A 1 6.65 1.06 -17.08
C MET A 1 6.00 1.84 -15.94
N GLY A 2 6.05 1.33 -14.71
CA GLY A 2 5.52 2.03 -13.54
C GLY A 2 6.39 3.23 -13.16
N LEU A 3 5.84 4.14 -12.36
CA LEU A 3 6.61 5.23 -11.76
C LEU A 3 7.75 4.66 -10.90
N PRO A 4 9.01 5.10 -11.09
CA PRO A 4 10.12 4.62 -10.28
C PRO A 4 9.96 5.10 -8.84
N ASN A 5 10.29 4.22 -7.89
CA ASN A 5 10.39 4.60 -6.48
C ASN A 5 11.81 5.11 -6.21
N PRO A 6 12.01 6.40 -5.84
CA PRO A 6 13.35 6.94 -5.61
C PRO A 6 13.88 6.68 -4.20
N TYR A 7 13.07 6.07 -3.33
CA TYR A 7 13.38 5.89 -1.93
C TYR A 7 13.95 4.50 -1.65
N THR A 8 14.71 4.39 -0.56
CA THR A 8 15.05 3.08 0.01
C THR A 8 13.79 2.36 0.51
N LEU A 9 13.90 1.06 0.79
CA LEU A 9 12.79 0.31 1.38
C LEU A 9 12.33 0.90 2.71
N ALA A 10 13.28 1.29 3.57
CA ALA A 10 12.98 1.87 4.88
C ALA A 10 12.19 3.19 4.75
N GLU A 11 12.67 4.12 3.92
CA GLU A 11 11.99 5.38 3.64
C GLU A 11 10.62 5.17 2.97
N THR A 12 10.52 4.19 2.06
CA THR A 12 9.26 3.82 1.42
C THR A 12 8.24 3.37 2.45
N LEU A 13 8.63 2.47 3.36
CA LEU A 13 7.75 1.96 4.42
C LEU A 13 7.32 3.07 5.38
N GLU A 14 8.25 3.96 5.77
CA GLU A 14 7.93 5.10 6.63
C GLU A 14 6.91 6.05 5.98
N LYS A 15 7.15 6.46 4.73
CA LYS A 15 6.26 7.35 3.99
C LYS A 15 4.91 6.70 3.70
N LEU A 16 4.91 5.42 3.35
CA LEU A 16 3.67 4.68 3.12
C LEU A 16 2.83 4.61 4.41
N ARG A 17 3.46 4.33 5.57
CA ARG A 17 2.78 4.36 6.87
C ARG A 17 2.21 5.74 7.18
N TYR A 18 2.96 6.80 6.92
CA TYR A 18 2.48 8.17 7.07
C TYR A 18 1.23 8.42 6.22
N VAL A 19 1.27 8.14 4.91
CA VAL A 19 0.13 8.31 4.01
C VAL A 19 -1.09 7.52 4.47
N LEU A 20 -0.92 6.25 4.84
CA LEU A 20 -2.04 5.40 5.27
C LEU A 20 -2.64 5.88 6.62
N THR A 21 -1.81 6.42 7.50
CA THR A 21 -2.24 7.00 8.79
C THR A 21 -3.04 8.28 8.57
N GLU A 22 -2.49 9.23 7.81
CA GLU A 22 -3.15 10.51 7.50
C GLU A 22 -4.46 10.34 6.73
N THR A 23 -4.57 9.28 5.93
CA THR A 23 -5.77 8.95 5.16
C THR A 23 -6.75 8.01 5.86
N ARG A 24 -6.52 7.71 7.16
CA ARG A 24 -7.32 6.81 8.01
C ARG A 24 -7.63 5.47 7.33
N ARG A 25 -6.62 4.84 6.73
CA ARG A 25 -6.70 3.51 6.12
C ARG A 25 -6.15 2.45 7.08
N THR A 26 -6.91 2.20 8.15
CA THR A 26 -6.50 1.26 9.23
C THR A 26 -6.24 -0.14 8.71
N ASP A 27 -7.11 -0.68 7.87
CA ASP A 27 -6.98 -2.06 7.38
C ASP A 27 -5.76 -2.23 6.46
N SER A 28 -5.41 -1.18 5.71
CA SER A 28 -4.17 -1.12 4.92
C SER A 28 -2.92 -1.08 5.81
N LEU A 29 -2.95 -0.34 6.93
CA LEU A 29 -1.85 -0.33 7.90
C LEU A 29 -1.65 -1.71 8.52
N GLU A 30 -2.73 -2.35 8.96
CA GLU A 30 -2.68 -3.70 9.54
C GLU A 30 -2.13 -4.73 8.55
N LEU A 31 -2.54 -4.64 7.28
CA LEU A 31 -2.03 -5.53 6.23
C LEU A 31 -0.54 -5.27 5.94
N LEU A 32 -0.11 -4.00 5.90
CA LEU A 32 1.29 -3.65 5.75
C LEU A 32 2.13 -4.17 6.93
N ASP A 33 1.61 -4.09 8.16
CA ASP A 33 2.27 -4.63 9.35
C ASP A 33 2.40 -6.15 9.30
N LYS A 34 1.37 -6.87 8.84
CA LYS A 34 1.46 -8.32 8.62
C LYS A 34 2.55 -8.67 7.62
N ALA A 35 2.63 -7.95 6.51
CA ALA A 35 3.66 -8.16 5.50
C ALA A 35 5.07 -7.85 6.05
N VAL A 36 5.26 -6.75 6.76
CA VAL A 36 6.55 -6.39 7.37
C VAL A 36 6.96 -7.38 8.48
N ASN A 37 6.00 -7.92 9.24
CA ASN A 37 6.30 -8.94 10.25
C ASN A 37 6.71 -10.26 9.58
N LYS A 38 5.97 -10.69 8.54
CA LYS A 38 6.33 -11.89 7.78
C LYS A 38 7.73 -11.79 7.15
N SER A 39 8.11 -10.62 6.62
CA SER A 39 9.45 -10.44 6.04
C SER A 39 10.60 -10.53 7.06
N ARG A 40 10.32 -10.42 8.37
CA ARG A 40 11.33 -10.63 9.41
C ARG A 40 11.60 -12.12 9.69
N GLU A 41 10.65 -12.98 9.32
CA GLU A 41 10.69 -14.42 9.59
C GLU A 41 10.99 -15.25 8.33
N ASP A 42 10.86 -14.65 7.15
CA ASP A 42 10.94 -15.32 5.84
C ASP A 42 11.75 -14.48 4.85
N ASP A 43 13.02 -14.86 4.65
CA ASP A 43 13.96 -14.17 3.76
C ASP A 43 13.50 -14.16 2.29
N ALA A 44 12.78 -15.20 1.85
CA ALA A 44 12.26 -15.25 0.48
C ALA A 44 11.14 -14.22 0.32
N TYR A 45 10.24 -14.16 1.29
CA TYR A 45 9.19 -13.14 1.33
C TYR A 45 9.78 -11.72 1.50
N ALA A 46 10.85 -11.55 2.27
CA ALA A 46 11.53 -10.26 2.42
C ALA A 46 12.01 -9.69 1.08
N LYS A 47 12.63 -10.54 0.24
CA LYS A 47 13.06 -10.15 -1.10
C LYS A 47 11.89 -9.81 -2.02
N GLN A 48 10.79 -10.56 -1.91
CA GLN A 48 9.57 -10.27 -2.67
C GLN A 48 8.96 -8.92 -2.25
N LEU A 49 8.91 -8.64 -0.95
CA LEU A 49 8.41 -7.39 -0.40
C LEU A 49 9.23 -6.19 -0.90
N GLU A 50 10.55 -6.29 -0.82
CA GLU A 50 11.44 -5.24 -1.33
C GLU A 50 11.24 -5.02 -2.83
N THR A 51 11.24 -6.10 -3.62
CA THR A 51 11.06 -6.04 -5.07
C THR A 51 9.72 -5.41 -5.44
N ALA A 52 8.63 -5.83 -4.78
CA ALA A 52 7.29 -5.33 -5.07
C ALA A 52 7.14 -3.85 -4.71
N LEU A 53 7.65 -3.41 -3.56
CA LEU A 53 7.52 -2.00 -3.13
C LEU A 53 8.44 -1.03 -3.89
N LEU A 54 9.64 -1.48 -4.29
CA LEU A 54 10.60 -0.62 -5.00
C LEU A 54 10.43 -0.65 -6.52
N HIS A 55 10.06 -1.80 -7.08
CA HIS A 55 10.10 -2.04 -8.52
C HIS A 55 8.79 -2.61 -9.10
N GLY A 56 7.88 -3.07 -8.26
CA GLY A 56 6.63 -3.71 -8.67
C GLY A 56 5.59 -2.74 -9.25
N SER A 57 4.68 -3.32 -10.04
CA SER A 57 3.42 -2.70 -10.46
C SER A 57 2.30 -3.02 -9.46
N THR A 58 1.09 -2.59 -9.78
CA THR A 58 -0.12 -2.94 -9.02
C THR A 58 -0.31 -4.46 -8.92
N LEU A 59 0.04 -5.23 -9.96
CA LEU A 59 -0.10 -6.68 -9.94
C LEU A 59 0.89 -7.35 -8.97
N GLU A 60 2.16 -6.97 -9.00
CA GLU A 60 3.15 -7.50 -8.03
C GLU A 60 2.81 -7.06 -6.59
N CYS A 61 2.20 -5.88 -6.41
CA CYS A 61 1.66 -5.45 -5.12
C CYS A 61 0.55 -6.40 -4.65
N TRP A 62 -0.38 -6.77 -5.52
CA TRP A 62 -1.46 -7.72 -5.17
C TRP A 62 -0.92 -9.11 -4.86
N ASP A 63 0.01 -9.61 -5.68
CA ASP A 63 0.63 -10.92 -5.49
C ASP A 63 1.39 -10.99 -4.16
N LEU A 64 2.10 -9.92 -3.77
CA LEU A 64 2.77 -9.84 -2.46
C LEU A 64 1.80 -10.10 -1.31
N PHE A 65 0.63 -9.47 -1.33
CA PHE A 65 -0.33 -9.58 -0.24
C PHE A 65 -1.17 -10.86 -0.28
N SER A 66 -1.22 -11.57 -1.42
CA SER A 66 -2.05 -12.77 -1.63
C SER A 66 -1.88 -13.87 -0.58
N VAL A 67 -0.73 -13.92 0.10
CA VAL A 67 -0.49 -14.83 1.23
C VAL A 67 -1.43 -14.59 2.43
N PHE A 68 -2.01 -13.39 2.54
CA PHE A 68 -2.93 -13.00 3.63
C PHE A 68 -4.41 -13.03 3.22
N GLY A 69 -4.73 -13.32 1.96
CA GLY A 69 -6.10 -13.38 1.47
C GLY A 69 -6.19 -13.48 -0.05
N ASP A 70 -7.37 -13.85 -0.55
CA ASP A 70 -7.64 -13.84 -1.98
C ASP A 70 -8.26 -12.49 -2.40
N TYR A 71 -7.43 -11.62 -2.98
CA TYR A 71 -7.80 -10.27 -3.41
C TYR A 71 -8.46 -10.23 -4.80
N ASN A 72 -8.34 -11.34 -5.55
CA ASN A 72 -8.98 -11.53 -6.85
C ASN A 72 -10.30 -12.33 -6.73
N ALA A 73 -10.66 -12.74 -5.52
CA ALA A 73 -11.91 -13.44 -5.25
C ALA A 73 -13.13 -12.64 -5.77
N PRO A 74 -14.16 -13.34 -6.30
CA PRO A 74 -15.42 -12.70 -6.64
C PRO A 74 -16.07 -12.06 -5.40
N PRO A 75 -16.93 -11.05 -5.59
CA PRO A 75 -17.67 -10.45 -4.49
C PRO A 75 -18.45 -11.52 -3.70
N ARG A 76 -18.41 -11.41 -2.38
CA ARG A 76 -19.21 -12.23 -1.48
C ARG A 76 -20.65 -11.70 -1.43
N GLU A 77 -21.60 -12.60 -1.22
CA GLU A 77 -23.02 -12.22 -1.04
C GLU A 77 -23.26 -11.47 0.29
N THR A 78 -22.38 -11.67 1.27
CA THR A 78 -22.45 -11.02 2.59
C THR A 78 -21.53 -9.80 2.67
N PHE A 79 -21.96 -8.76 3.38
CA PHE A 79 -21.14 -7.58 3.64
C PHE A 79 -19.93 -7.89 4.56
N PRO A 80 -18.74 -7.32 4.30
CA PRO A 80 -18.39 -6.54 3.11
C PRO A 80 -18.17 -7.46 1.90
N PRO A 81 -18.67 -7.07 0.70
CA PRO A 81 -18.57 -7.91 -0.49
C PRO A 81 -17.12 -8.12 -0.95
N TYR A 82 -16.20 -7.21 -0.63
CA TYR A 82 -14.77 -7.30 -0.96
C TYR A 82 -13.89 -7.11 0.30
N PRO A 83 -13.87 -8.08 1.22
CA PRO A 83 -13.30 -7.89 2.56
C PRO A 83 -11.82 -7.52 2.59
N TYR A 84 -11.05 -7.86 1.55
CA TYR A 84 -9.60 -7.65 1.51
C TYR A 84 -9.15 -6.65 0.44
N LYS A 85 -10.00 -6.37 -0.56
CA LYS A 85 -9.63 -5.57 -1.72
C LYS A 85 -9.35 -4.11 -1.36
N ASP A 86 -10.12 -3.56 -0.42
CA ASP A 86 -9.96 -2.17 0.01
C ASP A 86 -8.63 -1.91 0.72
N ALA A 87 -8.14 -2.89 1.50
CA ALA A 87 -6.86 -2.78 2.19
C ALA A 87 -5.69 -2.70 1.19
N VAL A 88 -5.65 -3.59 0.19
CA VAL A 88 -4.60 -3.60 -0.85
C VAL A 88 -4.72 -2.38 -1.76
N ASN A 89 -5.93 -1.99 -2.17
CA ASN A 89 -6.13 -0.77 -2.94
C ASN A 89 -5.64 0.48 -2.18
N GLY A 90 -5.82 0.50 -0.86
CA GLY A 90 -5.31 1.55 -0.01
C GLY A 90 -3.78 1.61 0.01
N ILE A 91 -3.11 0.45 0.07
CA ILE A 91 -1.65 0.36 -0.02
C ILE A 91 -1.15 0.80 -1.39
N ASP A 92 -1.75 0.30 -2.48
CA ASP A 92 -1.37 0.65 -3.86
C ASP A 92 -1.53 2.17 -4.12
N SER A 93 -2.66 2.75 -3.69
CA SER A 93 -2.89 4.19 -3.76
C SER A 93 -1.87 4.98 -2.93
N GLY A 94 -1.54 4.50 -1.73
CA GLY A 94 -0.51 5.10 -0.88
C GLY A 94 0.87 5.05 -1.53
N MET A 95 1.21 3.92 -2.15
CA MET A 95 2.46 3.75 -2.89
C MET A 95 2.56 4.68 -4.09
N LEU A 96 1.45 4.94 -4.80
CA LEU A 96 1.42 5.95 -5.85
C LEU A 96 1.75 7.34 -5.30
N ALA A 97 1.15 7.73 -4.17
CA ALA A 97 1.45 9.02 -3.52
C ALA A 97 2.94 9.14 -3.12
N VAL A 98 3.51 8.08 -2.54
CA VAL A 98 4.94 8.02 -2.21
C VAL A 98 5.80 8.20 -3.46
N LYS A 99 5.54 7.44 -4.52
CA LYS A 99 6.30 7.53 -5.78
C LYS A 99 6.21 8.94 -6.40
N LEU A 100 5.05 9.59 -6.30
CA LEU A 100 4.83 10.95 -6.82
C LEU A 100 5.63 12.02 -6.06
N GLU A 101 5.81 11.89 -4.74
CA GLU A 101 6.68 12.80 -3.97
C GLU A 101 8.09 12.87 -4.55
N GLY A 102 8.55 11.72 -5.05
CA GLY A 102 9.82 11.57 -5.73
C GLY A 102 9.98 12.35 -7.03
N GLN A 103 8.85 12.62 -7.70
CA GLN A 103 8.81 13.29 -9.00
C GLN A 103 8.49 14.78 -8.86
N ALA A 104 7.65 15.12 -7.88
CA ALA A 104 7.22 16.47 -7.58
C ALA A 104 7.11 16.62 -6.06
N PRO A 105 8.03 17.38 -5.42
CA PRO A 105 7.95 17.65 -3.99
C PRO A 105 6.60 18.24 -3.60
N GLY A 106 5.97 17.69 -2.57
CA GLY A 106 4.62 18.08 -2.11
C GLY A 106 3.48 17.26 -2.71
N ALA A 107 3.70 16.47 -3.77
CA ALA A 107 2.65 15.67 -4.39
C ALA A 107 2.06 14.61 -3.44
N MET A 108 2.85 14.08 -2.50
CA MET A 108 2.31 13.19 -1.47
C MET A 108 1.37 13.92 -0.52
N GLN A 109 1.68 15.16 -0.14
CA GLN A 109 0.80 15.95 0.71
C GLN A 109 -0.49 16.32 -0.01
N GLU A 110 -0.42 16.72 -1.29
CA GLU A 110 -1.61 16.97 -2.12
C GLU A 110 -2.51 15.72 -2.21
N SER A 111 -1.92 14.54 -2.35
CA SER A 111 -2.67 13.27 -2.36
C SER A 111 -3.37 13.01 -1.02
N ILE A 112 -2.69 13.26 0.10
CA ILE A 112 -3.26 13.14 1.43
C ILE A 112 -4.44 14.11 1.60
N ASP A 113 -4.24 15.38 1.26
CA ASP A 113 -5.24 16.44 1.40
C ASP A 113 -6.48 16.15 0.54
N PHE A 114 -6.28 15.68 -0.69
CA PHE A 114 -7.35 15.23 -1.56
C PHE A 114 -8.16 14.09 -0.93
N VAL A 115 -7.49 13.05 -0.42
CA VAL A 115 -8.19 11.93 0.23
C VAL A 115 -8.91 12.38 1.50
N LYS A 116 -8.31 13.27 2.29
CA LYS A 116 -8.97 13.83 3.48
C LYS A 116 -10.24 14.58 3.12
N LEU A 117 -10.19 15.43 2.10
CA LEU A 117 -11.34 16.15 1.55
C LEU A 117 -12.45 15.17 1.11
N MET A 118 -12.11 14.16 0.31
CA MET A 118 -13.08 13.20 -0.22
C MET A 118 -13.72 12.31 0.84
N ARG A 119 -13.04 12.08 1.97
CA ARG A 119 -13.51 11.23 3.07
C ARG A 119 -14.09 12.01 4.25
N GLY A 120 -14.09 13.35 4.20
CA GLY A 120 -14.53 14.18 5.32
C GLY A 120 -13.66 14.01 6.58
N ILE A 121 -12.36 13.78 6.39
CA ILE A 121 -11.39 13.67 7.48
C ILE A 121 -10.99 15.09 7.89
N ALA A 122 -11.41 15.50 9.09
CA ALA A 122 -10.92 16.70 9.77
C ALA A 122 -9.47 16.52 10.26
#